data_AF-A0A661C1S0-F1
#
_entry.id   AF-A0A661C1S0-F1
#
_cell.length_a   1.000
_cell.length_b   1.000
_cell.length_c   1.000
_cell.angle_alpha   90.00
_cell.angle_beta   90.00
_cell.angle_gamma   90.00
#
_symmetry.space_group_name_H-M   'P 1'
#
loop_
_entity.id
_entity.type
_entity.pdbx_description
1 polymer ?
#
loop_
_entity_poly.entity_id
_entity_poly.type
_entity_poly.pdbx_seq_one_letter_code
_entity_poly.pdbx_strand_id
1 'polypeptide(L)'
;RAVGLPRELGGIPLDEIGATAWGLMQATNIALNYLDFELPGSRVVTQGFGSVGKHSARFLSEQGAKIIAVNDSRGTIYNEDGLDIDALFELKQAGKSVIDFSGGESLEQDAIIDIACDIWIPAARPDVINEHNVDRLCTKLIVQGANIAITEGAEKQLYEKGVLCVPDFIANAGGVICAAMEYKGSTQQIAMATIAEKISNNTKTVLEISRTENIQPREAAIQMATERVKKAMSMRRWSLFSSAPHFI
;
A
#
# COMPACT_ATOMS: atom_id res chain seq x y z
N ARG A 1 -25.99 5.55 -4.96
CA ARG A 1 -25.26 6.74 -4.50
C ARG A 1 -23.81 6.59 -4.97
N ALA A 2 -23.26 7.58 -5.67
CA ALA A 2 -21.83 7.62 -6.00
C ALA A 2 -21.01 8.08 -4.78
N VAL A 3 -19.71 7.79 -4.77
CA VAL A 3 -18.76 8.09 -3.69
C VAL A 3 -17.49 8.71 -4.29
N GLY A 4 -16.65 9.36 -3.48
CA GLY A 4 -15.50 10.12 -3.93
C GLY A 4 -15.90 11.46 -4.54
N LEU A 5 -17.01 12.04 -4.08
CA LEU A 5 -17.48 13.33 -4.57
C LEU A 5 -16.62 14.49 -4.01
N PRO A 6 -16.58 15.66 -4.70
CA PRO A 6 -16.03 16.89 -4.15
C PRO A 6 -16.67 17.26 -2.81
N ARG A 7 -15.93 18.04 -1.99
CA ARG A 7 -16.40 18.48 -0.67
C ARG A 7 -17.70 19.28 -0.77
N GLU A 8 -17.82 20.09 -1.82
CA GLU A 8 -18.97 20.95 -2.13
C GLU A 8 -20.24 20.14 -2.41
N LEU A 9 -20.10 18.87 -2.81
CA LEU A 9 -21.20 17.92 -3.02
C LEU A 9 -21.39 16.95 -1.85
N GLY A 10 -20.72 17.22 -0.71
CA GLY A 10 -20.80 16.41 0.50
C GLY A 10 -20.01 15.11 0.45
N GLY A 11 -19.03 15.00 -0.46
CA GLY A 11 -18.12 13.85 -0.52
C GLY A 11 -16.84 14.03 0.28
N ILE A 12 -16.02 12.98 0.32
CA ILE A 12 -14.70 12.98 0.93
C ILE A 12 -13.66 12.85 -0.20
N PRO A 13 -12.83 13.87 -0.46
CA PRO A 13 -11.88 13.85 -1.56
C PRO A 13 -10.70 12.93 -1.22
N LEU A 14 -10.89 11.63 -1.50
CA LEU A 14 -10.01 10.54 -1.11
C LEU A 14 -8.55 10.72 -1.56
N ASP A 15 -8.33 11.33 -2.73
CA ASP A 15 -7.01 11.57 -3.30
C ASP A 15 -6.30 12.76 -2.63
N GLU A 16 -7.02 13.82 -2.29
CA GLU A 16 -6.45 15.01 -1.65
C GLU A 16 -6.03 14.73 -0.21
N ILE A 17 -6.79 13.89 0.49
CA ILE A 17 -6.50 13.53 1.88
C ILE A 17 -5.53 12.36 1.98
N GLY A 18 -5.21 11.70 0.86
CA GLY A 18 -4.34 10.53 0.82
C GLY A 18 -4.92 9.30 1.53
N ALA A 19 -6.21 9.01 1.38
CA ALA A 19 -6.89 7.93 2.10
C ALA A 19 -6.22 6.56 1.91
N THR A 20 -5.80 6.25 0.68
CA THR A 20 -5.06 5.01 0.36
C THR A 20 -3.67 5.01 1.00
N ALA A 21 -2.92 6.11 0.88
CA ALA A 21 -1.59 6.26 1.47
C ALA A 21 -1.61 6.18 3.00
N TRP A 22 -2.67 6.68 3.63
CA TRP A 22 -2.89 6.52 5.06
C TRP A 22 -2.99 5.03 5.43
N GLY A 23 -3.66 4.24 4.60
CA GLY A 23 -3.66 2.78 4.74
C GLY A 23 -2.28 2.15 4.63
N LEU A 24 -1.48 2.56 3.64
CA LEU A 24 -0.11 2.06 3.49
C LEU A 24 0.73 2.34 4.73
N MET A 25 0.68 3.56 5.25
CA MET A 25 1.40 3.94 6.47
C MET A 25 1.00 3.07 7.67
N GLN A 26 -0.29 2.75 7.83
CA GLN A 26 -0.78 1.87 8.90
C GLN A 26 -0.31 0.42 8.71
N ALA A 27 -0.37 -0.08 7.48
CA ALA A 27 0.17 -1.39 7.13
C ALA A 27 1.68 -1.49 7.39
N THR A 28 2.46 -0.47 7.01
CA THR A 28 3.89 -0.36 7.30
C THR A 28 4.16 -0.44 8.80
N ASN A 29 3.45 0.36 9.60
CA ASN A 29 3.63 0.39 11.06
C ASN A 29 3.35 -0.97 11.71
N ILE A 30 2.37 -1.73 11.19
CA ILE A 30 2.13 -3.09 11.68
C ILE A 30 3.20 -4.07 11.19
N ALA A 31 3.61 -4.00 9.94
CA ALA A 31 4.61 -4.89 9.34
C ALA A 31 5.98 -4.77 10.01
N LEU A 32 6.36 -3.56 10.46
CA LEU A 32 7.63 -3.34 11.18
C LEU A 32 7.75 -4.14 12.48
N ASN A 33 6.64 -4.55 13.12
CA ASN A 33 6.69 -5.43 14.30
C ASN A 33 7.19 -6.86 13.99
N TYR A 34 7.34 -7.18 12.70
CA TYR A 34 7.83 -8.47 12.21
C TYR A 34 9.23 -8.39 11.62
N LEU A 35 9.90 -7.23 11.76
CA LEU A 35 11.22 -6.95 11.19
C LEU A 35 12.14 -6.36 12.26
N ASP A 36 13.44 -6.55 12.09
CA ASP A 36 14.46 -6.09 13.04
C ASP A 36 14.95 -4.65 12.72
N PHE A 37 14.03 -3.74 12.40
CA PHE A 37 14.33 -2.31 12.24
C PHE A 37 13.09 -1.44 12.48
N GLU A 38 13.32 -0.16 12.80
CA GLU A 38 12.26 0.83 13.07
C GLU A 38 12.08 1.78 11.88
N LEU A 39 10.93 2.47 11.83
CA LEU A 39 10.62 3.43 10.77
C LEU A 39 11.56 4.66 10.77
N PRO A 40 11.84 5.31 11.92
CA PRO A 40 12.72 6.48 11.93
C PRO A 40 14.12 6.14 11.41
N GLY A 41 14.58 6.90 10.42
CA GLY A 41 15.88 6.70 9.77
C GLY A 41 15.92 5.60 8.71
N SER A 42 14.86 4.78 8.55
CA SER A 42 14.78 3.77 7.49
C SER A 42 14.78 4.42 6.11
N ARG A 43 15.42 3.77 5.14
CA ARG A 43 15.48 4.23 3.76
C ARG A 43 14.26 3.72 3.00
N VAL A 44 13.49 4.63 2.43
CA VAL A 44 12.24 4.34 1.73
C VAL A 44 12.33 4.76 0.27
N VAL A 45 11.94 3.86 -0.61
CA VAL A 45 11.79 4.13 -2.05
C VAL A 45 10.30 4.07 -2.39
N THR A 46 9.79 5.08 -3.09
CA THR A 46 8.38 5.13 -3.52
C THR A 46 8.29 5.19 -5.05
N GLN A 47 7.89 4.08 -5.66
CA GLN A 47 7.64 4.02 -7.10
C GLN A 47 6.26 4.62 -7.40
N GLY A 48 6.23 5.67 -8.21
CA GLY A 48 5.04 6.43 -8.59
C GLY A 48 4.72 7.57 -7.65
N PHE A 49 5.05 8.80 -8.03
CA PHE A 49 4.77 10.01 -7.25
C PHE A 49 3.43 10.68 -7.65
N GLY A 50 2.39 9.85 -7.79
CA GLY A 50 0.99 10.26 -7.98
C GLY A 50 0.26 10.48 -6.66
N SER A 51 -1.08 10.40 -6.64
CA SER A 51 -1.90 10.54 -5.42
C SER A 51 -1.40 9.66 -4.27
N VAL A 52 -1.31 8.35 -4.50
CA VAL A 52 -0.92 7.39 -3.45
C VAL A 52 0.54 7.59 -3.02
N GLY A 53 1.49 7.58 -3.96
CA GLY A 53 2.90 7.63 -3.59
C GLY A 53 3.33 8.95 -2.95
N LYS A 54 2.85 10.11 -3.43
CA LYS A 54 3.23 11.40 -2.82
C LYS A 54 2.72 11.52 -1.38
N HIS A 55 1.50 11.05 -1.10
CA HIS A 55 0.95 11.05 0.25
C HIS A 55 1.63 10.00 1.12
N SER A 56 2.01 8.83 0.56
CA SER A 56 2.76 7.80 1.29
C SER A 56 4.14 8.32 1.71
N ALA A 57 4.87 8.92 0.78
CA ALA A 57 6.16 9.55 1.05
C ALA A 57 6.05 10.61 2.16
N ARG A 58 5.03 11.48 2.09
CA ARG A 58 4.79 12.49 3.11
C ARG A 58 4.51 11.87 4.49
N PHE A 59 3.55 10.96 4.58
CA PHE A 59 3.16 10.34 5.86
C PHE A 59 4.29 9.54 6.51
N LEU A 60 5.11 8.83 5.72
CA LEU A 60 6.27 8.10 6.24
C LEU A 60 7.41 9.05 6.64
N SER A 61 7.63 10.13 5.88
CA SER A 61 8.61 11.18 6.22
C SER A 61 8.23 11.92 7.50
N GLU A 62 6.94 12.20 7.73
CA GLU A 62 6.43 12.80 8.97
C GLU A 62 6.70 11.92 10.21
N GLN A 63 6.87 10.60 10.02
CA GLN A 63 7.28 9.66 11.07
C GLN A 63 8.79 9.39 11.11
N GLY A 64 9.58 10.18 10.38
CA GLY A 64 11.05 10.16 10.43
C GLY A 64 11.71 9.19 9.44
N ALA A 65 10.96 8.58 8.52
CA ALA A 65 11.57 7.79 7.45
C ALA A 65 12.31 8.69 6.45
N LYS A 66 13.41 8.20 5.88
CA LYS A 66 14.14 8.90 4.82
C LYS A 66 13.64 8.45 3.45
N ILE A 67 12.88 9.30 2.77
CA ILE A 67 12.49 9.00 1.39
C ILE A 67 13.68 9.29 0.49
N ILE A 68 14.38 8.25 0.04
CA ILE A 68 15.63 8.38 -0.71
C ILE A 68 15.41 8.38 -2.23
N ALA A 69 14.30 7.83 -2.72
CA ALA A 69 13.99 7.88 -4.13
C ALA A 69 12.49 7.88 -4.42
N VAL A 70 12.11 8.63 -5.45
CA VAL A 70 10.78 8.58 -6.04
C VAL A 70 10.87 8.62 -7.56
N ASN A 71 9.88 8.08 -8.27
CA ASN A 71 9.81 8.24 -9.72
C ASN A 71 8.44 8.71 -10.20
N ASP A 72 8.38 9.24 -11.41
CA ASP A 72 7.15 9.40 -12.16
C ASP A 72 7.31 8.91 -13.60
N SER A 73 6.41 9.30 -14.50
CA SER A 73 6.44 8.85 -15.88
C SER A 73 7.65 9.33 -16.69
N ARG A 74 8.42 10.32 -16.19
CA ARG A 74 9.58 10.85 -16.92
C ARG A 74 10.93 10.33 -16.40
N GLY A 75 11.01 9.84 -15.17
CA GLY A 75 12.27 9.40 -14.59
C GLY A 75 12.22 9.26 -13.07
N THR A 76 13.37 8.92 -12.51
CA THR A 76 13.60 8.71 -11.08
C THR A 76 14.46 9.84 -10.53
N ILE A 77 14.14 10.33 -9.33
CA ILE A 77 15.00 11.22 -8.56
C ILE A 77 15.49 10.46 -7.33
N TYR A 78 16.80 10.53 -7.06
CA TYR A 78 17.45 9.80 -5.98
C TYR A 78 18.36 10.72 -5.15
N ASN A 79 18.33 10.57 -3.84
CA ASN A 79 19.25 11.19 -2.91
C ASN A 79 19.38 10.29 -1.66
N GLU A 80 20.57 9.71 -1.43
CA GLU A 80 20.84 8.83 -0.28
C GLU A 80 20.61 9.52 1.07
N ASP A 81 20.81 10.84 1.15
CA ASP A 81 20.61 11.62 2.37
C ASP A 81 19.13 11.92 2.64
N GLY A 82 18.25 11.68 1.65
CA GLY A 82 16.82 11.94 1.69
C GLY A 82 16.38 13.09 0.80
N LEU A 83 15.16 13.00 0.29
CA LEU A 83 14.52 14.01 -0.56
C LEU A 83 13.66 14.96 0.26
N ASP A 84 13.62 16.23 -0.14
CA ASP A 84 12.66 17.21 0.39
C ASP A 84 11.26 16.92 -0.18
N ILE A 85 10.43 16.28 0.64
CA ILE A 85 9.10 15.84 0.22
C ILE A 85 8.14 17.02 0.01
N ASP A 86 8.25 18.09 0.80
CA ASP A 86 7.38 19.26 0.65
C ASP A 86 7.69 19.96 -0.68
N ALA A 87 8.97 20.14 -1.01
CA ALA A 87 9.39 20.70 -2.29
C ALA A 87 8.95 19.82 -3.48
N LEU A 88 9.07 18.50 -3.38
CA LEU A 88 8.56 17.57 -4.41
C LEU A 88 7.04 17.66 -4.54
N PHE A 89 6.30 17.81 -3.44
CA PHE A 89 4.85 17.94 -3.45
C PHE A 89 4.40 19.23 -4.15
N GLU A 90 5.05 20.37 -3.87
CA GLU A 90 4.83 21.64 -4.56
C GLU A 90 5.15 21.54 -6.05
N LEU A 91 6.25 20.86 -6.40
CA LEU A 91 6.67 20.65 -7.77
C LEU A 91 5.60 19.87 -8.57
N LYS A 92 5.03 18.81 -7.99
CA LYS A 92 3.92 18.08 -8.62
C LYS A 92 2.64 18.90 -8.72
N GLN A 93 2.33 19.74 -7.73
CA GLN A 93 1.18 20.66 -7.81
C GLN A 93 1.35 21.66 -8.96
N ALA A 94 2.57 22.10 -9.24
CA ALA A 94 2.89 22.95 -10.39
C ALA A 94 2.89 22.21 -11.75
N GLY A 95 2.54 20.92 -11.78
CA GLY A 95 2.48 20.11 -13.00
C GLY A 95 3.84 19.67 -13.55
N LYS A 96 4.90 19.80 -12.76
CA LYS A 96 6.27 19.39 -13.14
C LYS A 96 6.54 17.93 -12.81
N SER A 97 7.68 17.40 -13.27
CA SER A 97 8.11 16.03 -13.02
C SER A 97 9.12 15.95 -11.89
N VAL A 98 9.16 14.83 -11.18
CA VAL A 98 10.12 14.63 -10.06
C VAL A 98 11.59 14.83 -10.47
N ILE A 99 11.95 14.64 -11.75
CA ILE A 99 13.31 14.89 -12.25
C ILE A 99 13.63 16.38 -12.42
N ASP A 100 12.64 17.27 -12.34
CA ASP A 100 12.86 18.73 -12.32
C ASP A 100 13.31 19.21 -10.92
N PHE A 101 13.39 18.30 -9.93
CA PHE A 101 13.87 18.58 -8.59
C PHE A 101 15.40 18.62 -8.55
N SER A 102 15.97 19.73 -8.08
CA SER A 102 17.43 19.92 -8.05
C SER A 102 18.13 19.27 -6.85
N GLY A 103 17.38 18.73 -5.89
CA GLY A 103 17.92 18.17 -4.64
C GLY A 103 18.30 16.68 -4.72
N GLY A 104 18.60 16.16 -5.91
CA GLY A 104 18.98 14.77 -6.10
C GLY A 104 19.52 14.48 -7.51
N GLU A 105 19.96 13.25 -7.71
CA GLU A 105 20.39 12.72 -9.00
C GLU A 105 19.19 12.25 -9.82
N SER A 106 19.06 12.75 -11.05
CA SER A 106 18.06 12.28 -12.00
C SER A 106 18.55 11.03 -12.73
N LEU A 107 17.74 9.97 -12.68
CA LEU A 107 18.00 8.67 -13.27
C LEU A 107 16.84 8.27 -14.21
N GLU A 108 17.07 7.22 -15.00
CA GLU A 108 16.03 6.61 -15.83
C GLU A 108 14.83 6.13 -14.99
N GLN A 109 13.66 6.02 -15.63
CA GLN A 109 12.41 5.65 -14.93
C GLN A 109 12.51 4.32 -14.16
N ASP A 110 13.14 3.31 -14.75
CA ASP A 110 13.22 1.97 -14.18
C ASP A 110 14.38 1.80 -13.18
N ALA A 111 15.24 2.82 -13.02
CA ALA A 111 16.32 2.81 -12.02
C ALA A 111 15.77 2.72 -10.58
N ILE A 112 14.52 3.14 -10.35
CA ILE A 112 13.82 3.03 -9.06
C ILE A 112 13.81 1.59 -8.48
N ILE A 113 13.92 0.57 -9.34
CA ILE A 113 13.90 -0.84 -8.96
C ILE A 113 15.25 -1.25 -8.34
N ASP A 114 16.34 -0.66 -8.81
CA ASP A 114 17.72 -1.04 -8.42
C ASP A 114 18.17 -0.35 -7.12
N ILE A 115 17.39 0.60 -6.59
CA ILE A 115 17.76 1.40 -5.42
C ILE A 115 17.57 0.57 -4.15
N ALA A 116 18.68 0.22 -3.51
CA ALA A 116 18.70 -0.51 -2.26
C ALA A 116 18.07 0.31 -1.11
N CYS A 117 17.08 -0.26 -0.45
CA CYS A 117 16.30 0.41 0.60
C CYS A 117 15.86 -0.58 1.69
N ASP A 118 15.24 -0.07 2.76
CA ASP A 118 14.63 -0.93 3.78
C ASP A 118 13.15 -1.20 3.45
N ILE A 119 12.46 -0.20 2.90
CA ILE A 119 11.03 -0.24 2.55
C ILE A 119 10.84 0.23 1.11
N TRP A 120 10.14 -0.57 0.30
CA TRP A 120 9.80 -0.26 -1.08
C TRP A 120 8.28 -0.17 -1.27
N ILE A 121 7.79 0.97 -1.76
CA ILE A 121 6.37 1.27 -1.94
C ILE A 121 6.05 1.36 -3.43
N PRO A 122 5.50 0.31 -4.07
CA PRO A 122 5.00 0.43 -5.43
C PRO A 122 3.61 1.03 -5.47
N ALA A 123 3.48 2.20 -6.09
CA ALA A 123 2.26 3.00 -6.08
C ALA A 123 1.90 3.60 -7.47
N ALA A 124 2.47 3.08 -8.57
CA ALA A 124 2.15 3.56 -9.91
C ALA A 124 1.26 2.63 -10.74
N ARG A 125 1.72 1.40 -11.03
CA ARG A 125 1.16 0.53 -12.08
C ARG A 125 1.28 -0.95 -11.71
N PRO A 126 0.42 -1.83 -12.28
CA PRO A 126 0.54 -3.27 -12.08
C PRO A 126 1.82 -3.83 -12.71
N ASP A 127 2.22 -5.00 -12.24
CA ASP A 127 3.29 -5.88 -12.75
C ASP A 127 4.64 -5.17 -12.95
N VAL A 128 4.91 -4.11 -12.17
CA VAL A 128 6.19 -3.41 -12.18
C VAL A 128 7.32 -4.35 -11.75
N ILE A 129 7.02 -5.28 -10.85
CA ILE A 129 7.92 -6.36 -10.48
C ILE A 129 7.33 -7.71 -10.91
N ASN A 130 8.12 -8.44 -11.66
CA ASN A 130 7.79 -9.75 -12.21
C ASN A 130 9.00 -10.68 -12.15
N GLU A 131 8.80 -11.93 -12.54
CA GLU A 131 9.79 -13.00 -12.46
C GLU A 131 11.08 -12.69 -13.24
N HIS A 132 11.06 -11.73 -14.17
CA HIS A 132 12.22 -11.35 -14.97
C HIS A 132 13.06 -10.23 -14.34
N ASN A 133 12.52 -9.47 -13.39
CA ASN A 133 13.21 -8.32 -12.80
C ASN A 133 13.26 -8.31 -11.27
N VAL A 134 12.59 -9.26 -10.61
CA VAL A 134 12.53 -9.37 -9.14
C VAL A 134 13.91 -9.46 -8.47
N ASP A 135 14.91 -10.02 -9.15
CA ASP A 135 16.28 -10.12 -8.65
C ASP A 135 16.99 -8.76 -8.51
N ARG A 136 16.46 -7.70 -9.14
CA ARG A 136 16.99 -6.34 -9.04
C ARG A 136 16.63 -5.65 -7.72
N LEU A 137 15.54 -6.07 -7.07
CA LEU A 137 15.09 -5.48 -5.82
C LEU A 137 16.03 -5.83 -4.67
N CYS A 138 16.44 -4.79 -3.94
CA CYS A 138 17.13 -4.91 -2.66
C CYS A 138 16.33 -4.18 -1.58
N THR A 139 15.43 -4.90 -0.93
CA THR A 139 14.56 -4.36 0.13
C THR A 139 14.22 -5.44 1.18
N LYS A 140 13.80 -5.03 2.37
CA LYS A 140 13.34 -5.92 3.44
C LYS A 140 11.81 -5.97 3.54
N LEU A 141 11.16 -4.85 3.21
CA LEU A 141 9.71 -4.68 3.29
C LEU A 141 9.17 -4.10 1.99
N ILE A 142 8.06 -4.66 1.51
CA ILE A 142 7.28 -4.12 0.42
C ILE A 142 5.85 -3.89 0.90
N VAL A 143 5.30 -2.69 0.69
CA VAL A 143 3.91 -2.38 1.00
C VAL A 143 3.22 -1.86 -0.25
N GLN A 144 2.34 -2.68 -0.84
CA GLN A 144 1.82 -2.43 -2.18
C GLN A 144 0.71 -1.37 -2.19
N GLY A 145 1.01 -0.22 -2.80
CA GLY A 145 0.08 0.88 -3.04
C GLY A 145 -0.74 0.75 -4.31
N ALA A 146 -0.15 0.22 -5.37
CA ALA A 146 -0.84 -0.08 -6.62
C ALA A 146 -1.48 -1.47 -6.58
N ASN A 147 -2.56 -1.64 -7.35
CA ASN A 147 -3.18 -2.96 -7.53
C ASN A 147 -2.25 -3.84 -8.36
N ILE A 148 -1.97 -5.04 -7.84
CA ILE A 148 -1.16 -6.08 -8.50
C ILE A 148 0.19 -5.51 -8.93
N ALA A 149 0.85 -4.76 -8.05
CA ALA A 149 2.14 -4.15 -8.36
C ALA A 149 3.24 -5.20 -8.63
N ILE A 150 3.12 -6.33 -7.95
CA ILE A 150 4.05 -7.45 -8.03
C ILE A 150 3.25 -8.68 -8.45
N THR A 151 3.74 -9.39 -9.46
CA THR A 151 3.16 -10.68 -9.87
C THR A 151 3.26 -11.71 -8.74
N GLU A 152 2.33 -12.66 -8.70
CA GLU A 152 2.34 -13.73 -7.69
C GLU A 152 3.64 -14.56 -7.72
N GLY A 153 4.19 -14.82 -8.91
CA GLY A 153 5.46 -15.53 -9.06
C GLY A 153 6.65 -14.75 -8.48
N ALA A 154 6.67 -13.43 -8.65
CA ALA A 154 7.71 -12.58 -8.05
C ALA A 154 7.55 -12.45 -6.52
N GLU A 155 6.32 -12.33 -6.00
CA GLU A 155 6.09 -12.33 -4.55
C GLU A 155 6.56 -13.62 -3.90
N LYS A 156 6.35 -14.77 -4.55
CA LYS A 156 6.88 -16.05 -4.08
C LYS A 156 8.40 -16.05 -3.97
N GLN A 157 9.08 -15.57 -5.01
CA GLN A 157 10.55 -15.47 -4.99
C GLN A 157 11.05 -14.52 -3.90
N LEU A 158 10.35 -13.40 -3.67
CA LEU A 158 10.66 -12.45 -2.60
C LEU A 158 10.46 -13.07 -1.22
N TYR A 159 9.37 -13.82 -1.01
CA TYR A 159 9.09 -14.53 0.22
C TYR A 159 10.16 -15.58 0.53
N GLU A 160 10.60 -16.36 -0.47
CA GLU A 160 11.68 -17.34 -0.34
C GLU A 160 13.03 -16.69 0.04
N LYS A 161 13.23 -15.41 -0.34
CA LYS A 161 14.40 -14.59 0.05
C LYS A 161 14.23 -13.88 1.40
N GLY A 162 13.10 -14.08 2.09
CA GLY A 162 12.82 -13.44 3.38
C GLY A 162 12.38 -11.98 3.29
N VAL A 163 12.00 -11.49 2.09
CA VAL A 163 11.41 -10.15 1.94
C VAL A 163 9.95 -10.21 2.34
N LEU A 164 9.54 -9.32 3.26
CA LEU A 164 8.16 -9.23 3.70
C LEU A 164 7.33 -8.40 2.71
N CYS A 165 6.34 -9.01 2.06
CA CYS A 165 5.42 -8.31 1.15
C CYS A 165 4.02 -8.19 1.77
N VAL A 166 3.56 -6.97 2.06
CA VAL A 166 2.16 -6.74 2.43
C VAL A 166 1.32 -6.62 1.15
N PRO A 167 0.29 -7.47 0.97
CA PRO A 167 -0.48 -7.52 -0.27
C PRO A 167 -1.32 -6.26 -0.47
N ASP A 168 -1.45 -5.88 -1.73
CA ASP A 168 -2.17 -4.71 -2.23
C ASP A 168 -3.58 -4.57 -1.66
N PHE A 169 -4.46 -5.56 -1.81
CA PHE A 169 -5.86 -5.47 -1.36
C PHE A 169 -6.04 -5.42 0.17
N ILE A 170 -4.95 -5.53 0.93
CA ILE A 170 -4.92 -5.23 2.37
C ILE A 170 -4.36 -3.83 2.60
N ALA A 171 -3.18 -3.52 2.06
CA ALA A 171 -2.46 -2.28 2.33
C ALA A 171 -3.13 -1.05 1.69
N ASN A 172 -3.57 -1.17 0.43
CA ASN A 172 -4.16 -0.07 -0.33
C ASN A 172 -5.68 0.10 -0.12
N ALA A 173 -6.27 -0.67 0.81
CA ALA A 173 -7.72 -0.66 1.06
C ALA A 173 -8.27 0.66 1.63
N GLY A 174 -7.41 1.64 1.91
CA GLY A 174 -7.81 2.92 2.50
C GLY A 174 -8.83 3.68 1.65
N GLY A 175 -8.64 3.71 0.33
CA GLY A 175 -9.59 4.36 -0.60
C GLY A 175 -10.97 3.71 -0.57
N VAL A 176 -11.06 2.37 -0.62
CA VAL A 176 -12.36 1.67 -0.60
C VAL A 176 -13.05 1.75 0.76
N ILE A 177 -12.29 1.74 1.86
CA ILE A 177 -12.85 1.97 3.20
C ILE A 177 -13.39 3.40 3.32
N CYS A 178 -12.65 4.40 2.84
CA CYS A 178 -13.09 5.79 2.80
C CYS A 178 -14.40 5.94 2.02
N ALA A 179 -14.45 5.36 0.82
CA ALA A 179 -15.64 5.34 -0.03
C ALA A 179 -16.85 4.68 0.67
N ALA A 180 -16.64 3.57 1.38
CA ALA A 180 -17.69 2.93 2.16
C ALA A 180 -18.18 3.80 3.32
N MET A 181 -17.31 4.61 3.94
CA MET A 181 -17.68 5.55 5.00
C MET A 181 -18.43 6.76 4.44
N GLU A 182 -18.01 7.30 3.29
CA GLU A 182 -18.75 8.34 2.58
C GLU A 182 -20.16 7.86 2.18
N TYR A 183 -20.27 6.64 1.67
CA TYR A 183 -21.57 6.04 1.31
C TYR A 183 -22.55 6.04 2.49
N LYS A 184 -22.04 5.77 3.69
CA LYS A 184 -22.79 5.78 4.96
C LYS A 184 -23.04 7.19 5.51
N GLY A 185 -22.54 8.25 4.87
CA GLY A 185 -22.65 9.63 5.35
C GLY A 185 -21.77 9.94 6.57
N SER A 186 -20.68 9.20 6.76
CA SER A 186 -19.71 9.47 7.82
C SER A 186 -18.80 10.65 7.49
N THR A 187 -18.15 11.23 8.51
CA THR A 187 -17.20 12.33 8.34
C THR A 187 -15.82 11.83 7.89
N GLN A 188 -15.00 12.73 7.34
CA GLN A 188 -13.60 12.44 7.02
C GLN A 188 -12.82 11.89 8.23
N GLN A 189 -13.02 12.45 9.42
CA GLN A 189 -12.33 11.99 10.63
C GLN A 189 -12.68 10.53 10.97
N ILE A 190 -13.97 10.17 10.91
CA ILE A 190 -14.42 8.79 11.14
C ILE A 190 -13.87 7.87 10.05
N ALA A 191 -13.83 8.34 8.80
CA ALA A 191 -13.25 7.58 7.69
C ALA A 191 -11.78 7.25 7.94
N MET A 192 -10.96 8.25 8.27
CA MET A 192 -9.53 8.07 8.55
C MET A 192 -9.26 7.15 9.75
N ALA A 193 -10.05 7.28 10.82
CA ALA A 193 -9.97 6.38 11.99
C ALA A 193 -10.36 4.94 11.62
N THR A 194 -11.40 4.76 10.81
CA THR A 194 -11.84 3.43 10.34
C THR A 194 -10.79 2.79 9.43
N ILE A 195 -10.13 3.57 8.58
CA ILE A 195 -9.02 3.09 7.75
C ILE A 195 -7.89 2.57 8.65
N ALA A 196 -7.47 3.37 9.63
CA ALA A 196 -6.41 2.99 10.55
C ALA A 196 -6.74 1.70 11.32
N GLU A 197 -7.92 1.63 11.93
CA GLU A 197 -8.34 0.44 12.67
C GLU A 197 -8.38 -0.80 11.78
N LYS A 198 -9.07 -0.73 10.63
CA LYS A 198 -9.31 -1.90 9.79
C LYS A 198 -8.04 -2.40 9.11
N ILE A 199 -7.20 -1.51 8.60
CA ILE A 199 -5.97 -1.92 7.91
C ILE A 199 -4.96 -2.45 8.91
N SER A 200 -4.82 -1.82 10.08
CA SER A 200 -3.93 -2.33 11.12
C SER A 200 -4.33 -3.72 11.59
N ASN A 201 -5.63 -3.93 11.86
CA ASN A 201 -6.14 -5.24 12.28
C ASN A 201 -5.98 -6.29 11.17
N ASN A 202 -6.35 -5.98 9.93
CA ASN A 202 -6.23 -6.93 8.82
C ASN A 202 -4.76 -7.28 8.52
N THR A 203 -3.87 -6.28 8.52
CA THR A 203 -2.43 -6.51 8.31
C THR A 203 -1.89 -7.41 9.39
N LYS A 204 -2.22 -7.14 10.66
CA LYS A 204 -1.80 -7.98 11.79
C LYS A 204 -2.26 -9.41 11.63
N THR A 205 -3.56 -9.64 11.37
CA THR A 205 -4.10 -10.99 11.17
C THR A 205 -3.44 -11.72 10.00
N VAL A 206 -3.21 -11.04 8.87
CA VAL A 206 -2.57 -11.64 7.70
C VAL A 206 -1.14 -12.07 8.02
N LEU A 207 -0.36 -11.22 8.69
CA LEU A 207 1.02 -11.53 9.07
C LEU A 207 1.10 -12.62 10.14
N GLU A 208 0.15 -12.67 11.08
CA GLU A 208 0.03 -13.75 12.07
C GLU A 208 -0.26 -15.11 11.40
N ILE A 209 -1.21 -15.15 10.47
CA ILE A 209 -1.53 -16.37 9.69
C ILE A 209 -0.32 -16.79 8.86
N SER A 210 0.26 -15.86 8.10
CA SER A 210 1.45 -16.11 7.27
C SER A 210 2.60 -16.71 8.07
N ARG A 211 2.88 -16.17 9.27
CA ARG A 211 3.94 -16.68 10.16
C ARG A 211 3.58 -18.03 10.77
N THR A 212 2.34 -18.22 11.20
CA THR A 212 1.91 -19.44 11.91
C THR A 212 1.82 -20.65 10.98
N GLU A 213 1.30 -20.42 9.77
CA GLU A 213 1.08 -21.46 8.76
C GLU A 213 2.26 -21.59 7.79
N ASN A 214 3.26 -20.69 7.88
CA ASN A 214 4.43 -20.64 7.01
C ASN A 214 4.05 -20.55 5.52
N ILE A 215 3.12 -19.64 5.22
CA ILE A 215 2.60 -19.34 3.89
C ILE A 215 2.85 -17.88 3.52
N GLN A 216 2.75 -17.54 2.24
CA GLN A 216 2.94 -16.16 1.79
C GLN A 216 1.86 -15.23 2.37
N PRO A 217 2.17 -13.96 2.68
CA PRO A 217 1.17 -12.99 3.13
C PRO A 217 -0.03 -12.84 2.19
N ARG A 218 0.17 -12.94 0.87
CA ARG A 218 -0.94 -12.93 -0.10
C ARG A 218 -1.86 -14.14 0.07
N GLU A 219 -1.30 -15.34 0.24
CA GLU A 219 -2.07 -16.56 0.47
C GLU A 219 -2.89 -16.45 1.78
N ALA A 220 -2.26 -16.01 2.86
CA ALA A 220 -2.93 -15.73 4.13
C ALA A 220 -4.06 -14.69 4.00
N ALA A 221 -3.85 -13.64 3.20
CA ALA A 221 -4.87 -12.63 2.94
C ALA A 221 -6.06 -13.17 2.12
N ILE A 222 -5.80 -14.05 1.13
CA ILE A 222 -6.84 -14.73 0.35
C ILE A 222 -7.64 -15.69 1.24
N GLN A 223 -6.98 -16.45 2.11
CA GLN A 223 -7.62 -17.33 3.08
C GLN A 223 -8.55 -16.54 4.00
N MET A 224 -8.04 -15.49 4.65
CA MET A 224 -8.83 -14.60 5.52
C MET A 224 -10.04 -14.01 4.79
N ALA A 225 -9.86 -13.52 3.55
CA ALA A 225 -10.94 -12.96 2.76
C ALA A 225 -12.00 -14.02 2.40
N THR A 226 -11.57 -15.19 1.95
CA THR A 226 -12.42 -16.31 1.57
C THR A 226 -13.25 -16.81 2.75
N GLU A 227 -12.65 -16.96 3.93
CA GLU A 227 -13.35 -17.36 5.15
C GLU A 227 -14.44 -16.35 5.54
N ARG A 228 -14.16 -15.05 5.47
CA ARG A 228 -15.15 -14.00 5.75
C ARG A 228 -16.34 -14.08 4.78
N VAL A 229 -16.08 -14.29 3.50
CA VAL A 229 -17.15 -14.45 2.49
C VAL A 229 -17.95 -15.73 2.74
N LYS A 230 -17.29 -16.88 2.93
CA LYS A 230 -17.94 -18.16 3.23
C LYS A 230 -18.82 -18.09 4.49
N LYS A 231 -18.32 -17.45 5.56
CA LYS A 231 -19.08 -17.23 6.81
C LYS A 231 -20.31 -16.35 6.59
N ALA A 232 -20.19 -15.28 5.81
CA ALA A 232 -21.34 -14.44 5.47
C ALA A 232 -22.36 -15.20 4.61
N MET A 233 -21.90 -16.05 3.68
CA MET A 233 -22.77 -16.89 2.85
C MET A 233 -23.52 -17.95 3.66
N SER A 234 -22.85 -18.61 4.63
CA SER A 234 -23.48 -19.66 5.44
C SER A 234 -24.60 -19.14 6.35
N MET A 235 -24.56 -17.85 6.72
CA MET A 235 -25.61 -17.19 7.50
C MET A 235 -26.84 -16.77 6.68
N ARG A 236 -26.80 -16.87 5.34
CA ARG A 236 -27.95 -16.54 4.49
C ARG A 236 -28.91 -17.72 4.38
N ARG A 237 -30.21 -17.43 4.46
CA ARG A 237 -31.34 -18.39 4.50
C ARG A 237 -31.42 -19.37 3.32
N TRP A 238 -30.74 -19.10 2.19
CA TRP A 238 -30.67 -19.97 1.01
C TRP A 238 -29.23 -20.19 0.55
N SER A 239 -28.37 -20.68 1.45
CA SER A 239 -27.02 -21.14 1.05
C SER A 239 -27.08 -22.61 0.61
N LEU A 240 -26.29 -22.98 -0.42
CA LEU A 240 -26.06 -24.39 -0.82
C LEU A 240 -25.43 -25.25 0.30
N PHE A 241 -25.02 -24.60 1.41
CA PHE A 241 -24.47 -25.22 2.62
C PHE A 241 -25.47 -25.18 3.79
N SER A 242 -26.73 -24.84 3.52
CA SER A 242 -27.80 -24.85 4.53
C SER A 242 -28.22 -26.29 4.82
N SER A 243 -27.79 -26.83 5.96
CA SER A 243 -28.15 -28.16 6.46
C SER A 243 -29.52 -28.19 7.14
N ALA A 244 -30.51 -27.47 6.60
CA ALA A 244 -31.87 -27.49 7.14
C ALA A 244 -32.53 -28.86 6.84
N PRO A 245 -33.17 -29.55 7.81
CA PRO A 245 -33.64 -30.95 7.67
C PRO A 245 -34.73 -31.23 6.60
N HIS A 246 -35.10 -30.25 5.77
CA HIS A 246 -36.28 -30.34 4.89
C HIS A 246 -36.03 -29.86 3.45
N PHE A 247 -34.79 -29.86 2.97
CA PHE A 247 -34.50 -29.61 1.56
C PHE A 247 -34.25 -30.94 0.82
N ILE A 248 -35.24 -31.35 0.02
CA ILE A 248 -35.13 -32.28 -1.13
C ILE A 248 -35.27 -31.42 -2.38
#